data_AF-A0A5N3WW84-F1
#
_entry.id   AF-A0A5N3WW84-F1
#
_cell.length_a   1.000
_cell.length_b   1.000
_cell.length_c   1.000
_cell.angle_alpha   90.00
_cell.angle_beta   90.00
_cell.angle_gamma   90.00
#
_symmetry.space_group_name_H-M   'P 1'
#
loop_
_entity.id
_entity.type
_entity.pdbx_description
1 polymer ?
#
loop_
_entity_poly.entity_id
_entity_poly.type
_entity_poly.pdbx_seq_one_letter_code
_entity_poly.pdbx_strand_id
1 'polypeptide(L)'
;MLRTLTRAVGRAAVRCARSSGPPETRAAAAAAAAAMSRSPRAAAGSPARPATVLGTMGMGRRMDAPASAAAVRAFLERGHAELDTAFMYNDGRSESILGGLGLGLGGRDCTAKIATKANPWEGKSLRPDSLRSQLETSLQRLQCPRVDLFYLHAPDHGTPVEETLRACHQLH
;
A
#
# COMPACT_ATOMS: atom_id res chain seq x y z
N MET A 1 6.85 -61.57 -21.41
CA MET A 1 5.52 -61.63 -22.06
C MET A 1 4.75 -60.37 -21.69
N LEU A 2 4.83 -59.33 -22.51
CA LEU A 2 3.79 -58.88 -23.44
C LEU A 2 2.46 -58.51 -22.76
N ARG A 3 2.18 -57.21 -22.61
CA ARG A 3 1.12 -56.51 -23.36
C ARG A 3 0.97 -55.05 -22.93
N THR A 4 1.13 -54.20 -23.93
CA THR A 4 0.87 -52.77 -24.03
C THR A 4 -0.63 -52.49 -23.94
N LEU A 5 -1.05 -51.45 -23.21
CA LEU A 5 -2.34 -50.80 -23.40
C LEU A 5 -2.16 -49.27 -23.39
N THR A 6 -2.12 -48.73 -24.59
CA THR A 6 -2.25 -47.32 -24.92
C THR A 6 -3.67 -46.87 -24.61
N ARG A 7 -3.85 -45.78 -23.87
CA ARG A 7 -5.15 -45.09 -23.82
C ARG A 7 -4.94 -43.59 -23.89
N ALA A 8 -5.22 -43.07 -25.08
CA ALA A 8 -5.36 -41.64 -25.35
C ALA A 8 -6.59 -41.10 -24.61
N VAL A 9 -6.45 -39.96 -23.95
CA VAL A 9 -7.57 -39.15 -23.48
C VAL A 9 -7.36 -37.73 -23.99
N GLY A 10 -8.32 -37.28 -24.80
CA GLY A 10 -8.27 -36.03 -25.55
C GLY A 10 -8.39 -34.79 -24.67
N ARG A 11 -7.79 -33.70 -25.17
CA ARG A 11 -7.99 -32.33 -24.67
C ARG A 11 -9.45 -31.92 -24.90
N ALA A 12 -10.17 -31.64 -23.82
CA ALA A 12 -11.42 -30.89 -23.87
C ALA A 12 -11.10 -29.40 -23.66
N ALA A 13 -11.29 -28.59 -24.71
CA ALA A 13 -11.21 -27.15 -24.62
C ALA A 13 -12.49 -26.61 -23.96
N VAL A 14 -12.35 -25.97 -22.79
CA VAL A 14 -13.44 -25.22 -22.16
C VAL A 14 -13.62 -23.92 -22.94
N ARG A 15 -14.69 -23.85 -23.75
CA ARG A 15 -15.19 -22.60 -24.34
C ARG A 15 -15.89 -21.79 -23.24
N CYS A 16 -15.23 -20.75 -22.72
CA CYS A 16 -15.93 -19.70 -21.98
C CYS A 16 -16.78 -18.88 -22.96
N ALA A 17 -18.10 -18.96 -22.82
CA ALA A 17 -19.03 -18.07 -23.50
C ALA A 17 -18.80 -16.62 -23.01
N ARG A 18 -18.53 -15.70 -23.92
CA ARG A 18 -18.61 -14.26 -23.64
C ARG A 18 -20.07 -13.85 -23.77
N SER A 19 -20.70 -13.47 -22.67
CA SER A 19 -21.97 -12.73 -22.72
C SER A 19 -21.68 -11.25 -23.00
N SER A 20 -22.06 -10.79 -24.19
CA SER A 20 -22.11 -9.37 -24.53
C SER A 20 -23.38 -8.76 -23.95
N GLY A 21 -23.25 -8.06 -22.84
CA GLY A 21 -24.28 -7.14 -22.34
C GLY A 21 -24.34 -5.87 -23.20
N PRO A 22 -25.50 -5.19 -23.26
CA PRO A 22 -25.73 -4.06 -24.16
C PRO A 22 -24.85 -2.84 -23.80
N PRO A 23 -24.47 -2.00 -24.79
CA PRO A 23 -23.47 -0.94 -24.64
C PRO A 23 -23.87 0.20 -23.69
N GLU A 24 -25.13 0.27 -23.27
CA GLU A 24 -25.66 1.37 -22.44
C GLU A 24 -25.31 1.26 -20.94
N THR A 25 -25.02 0.06 -20.42
CA THR A 25 -24.69 -0.11 -18.98
C THR A 25 -23.24 0.27 -18.64
N ARG A 26 -22.32 0.23 -19.62
CA ARG A 26 -20.92 0.63 -19.41
C ARG A 26 -20.73 2.15 -19.35
N ALA A 27 -21.52 2.91 -20.09
CA ALA A 27 -21.45 4.37 -20.08
C ALA A 27 -21.94 4.95 -18.74
N ALA A 28 -23.00 4.39 -18.17
CA ALA A 28 -23.52 4.80 -16.86
C ALA A 28 -22.52 4.51 -15.71
N ALA A 29 -21.84 3.35 -15.74
CA ALA A 29 -20.82 3.01 -14.75
C ALA A 29 -19.55 3.89 -14.85
N ALA A 30 -19.14 4.25 -16.07
CA ALA A 30 -18.01 5.15 -16.30
C ALA A 30 -18.29 6.59 -15.82
N ALA A 31 -19.53 7.08 -15.98
CA ALA A 31 -19.94 8.39 -15.46
C ALA A 31 -19.99 8.41 -13.93
N ALA A 32 -20.42 7.31 -13.29
CA ALA A 32 -20.41 7.18 -11.83
C ALA A 32 -18.98 7.12 -11.25
N ALA A 33 -18.05 6.42 -11.92
CA ALA A 33 -16.65 6.33 -11.48
C ALA A 33 -15.89 7.65 -11.63
N ALA A 34 -16.17 8.44 -12.68
CA ALA A 34 -15.57 9.76 -12.87
C ALA A 34 -16.06 10.79 -11.82
N ALA A 35 -17.25 10.60 -11.25
CA ALA A 35 -17.80 11.45 -10.20
C ALA A 35 -17.19 11.19 -8.81
N MET A 36 -16.58 10.03 -8.58
CA MET A 36 -15.95 9.68 -7.28
C MET A 36 -14.45 10.01 -7.20
N SER A 37 -13.83 10.40 -8.32
CA SER A 37 -12.41 10.79 -8.40
C SER A 37 -12.16 12.28 -8.13
N ARG A 38 -13.17 13.05 -7.76
CA ARG A 38 -13.00 14.46 -7.37
C ARG A 38 -13.36 14.57 -5.90
N SER A 39 -12.36 14.84 -5.08
CA SER A 39 -12.59 15.39 -3.74
C SER A 39 -13.55 16.58 -3.93
N PRO A 40 -14.72 16.62 -3.28
CA PRO A 40 -15.68 17.68 -3.49
C PRO A 40 -14.96 18.99 -3.18
N ARG A 41 -14.81 19.84 -4.20
CA ARG A 41 -14.30 21.19 -4.00
C ARG A 41 -15.26 21.82 -2.99
N ALA A 42 -14.77 21.99 -1.77
CA ALA A 42 -15.59 22.45 -0.66
C ALA A 42 -16.42 23.64 -1.13
N ALA A 43 -17.74 23.53 -0.96
CA ALA A 43 -18.64 24.64 -1.21
C ALA A 43 -18.06 25.86 -0.48
N ALA A 44 -17.91 26.97 -1.21
CA ALA A 44 -17.32 28.19 -0.68
C ALA A 44 -18.09 28.61 0.58
N GLY A 45 -17.41 28.62 1.73
CA GLY A 45 -18.04 29.05 2.99
C GLY A 45 -17.26 28.78 4.28
N SER A 46 -16.29 27.87 4.28
CA SER A 46 -15.35 27.71 5.41
C SER A 46 -14.06 27.05 4.92
N PRO A 47 -12.87 27.41 5.44
CA PRO A 47 -11.64 26.73 5.08
C PRO A 47 -11.78 25.24 5.45
N ALA A 48 -11.45 24.36 4.51
CA ALA A 48 -11.42 22.93 4.79
C ALA A 48 -10.48 22.69 5.98
N ARG A 49 -10.97 21.96 6.99
CA ARG A 49 -10.13 21.58 8.13
C ARG A 49 -8.96 20.73 7.65
N PRO A 50 -7.78 20.82 8.29
CA PRO A 50 -6.69 19.90 7.99
C PRO A 50 -7.14 18.45 8.11
N ALA A 51 -6.58 17.58 7.26
CA ALA A 51 -6.78 16.15 7.39
C ALA A 51 -6.11 15.61 8.67
N THR A 52 -6.59 14.48 9.16
CA THR A 52 -5.97 13.74 10.27
C THR A 52 -5.25 12.53 9.69
N VAL A 53 -4.02 12.29 10.15
CA VAL A 53 -3.22 11.10 9.84
C VAL A 53 -3.09 10.25 11.10
N LEU A 54 -3.27 8.93 10.99
CA LEU A 54 -3.05 8.01 12.10
C LEU A 54 -1.57 7.62 12.15
N GLY A 55 -0.84 8.16 13.14
CA GLY A 55 0.52 7.72 13.44
C GLY A 55 0.53 6.35 14.10
N THR A 56 1.33 5.43 13.58
CA THR A 56 1.34 4.02 14.02
C THR A 56 2.56 3.63 14.85
N MET A 57 3.35 4.61 15.32
CA MET A 57 4.56 4.40 16.13
C MET A 57 4.31 3.57 17.41
N GLY A 58 3.09 3.57 17.95
CA GLY A 58 2.73 2.77 19.13
C GLY A 58 2.50 1.27 18.86
N MET A 59 2.23 0.88 17.61
CA MET A 59 1.79 -0.46 17.22
C MET A 59 2.95 -1.46 17.24
N GLY A 60 2.81 -2.57 17.97
CA GLY A 60 3.88 -3.56 18.17
C GLY A 60 4.79 -3.27 19.37
N ARG A 61 4.47 -2.23 20.16
CA ARG A 61 5.12 -1.90 21.43
C ARG A 61 4.09 -1.57 22.51
N ARG A 62 3.55 -0.34 22.52
CA ARG A 62 2.54 0.09 23.52
C ARG A 62 1.14 -0.41 23.18
N MET A 63 0.91 -0.72 21.92
CA MET A 63 -0.33 -1.31 21.43
C MET A 63 0.01 -2.68 20.85
N ASP A 64 -0.68 -3.72 21.30
CA ASP A 64 -0.60 -5.05 20.69
C ASP A 64 -1.36 -5.09 19.36
N ALA A 65 -1.34 -6.23 18.66
CA ALA A 65 -2.00 -6.36 17.36
C ALA A 65 -3.52 -6.13 17.43
N PRO A 66 -4.28 -6.71 18.40
CA PRO A 66 -5.70 -6.41 18.56
C PRO A 66 -6.03 -4.93 18.80
N ALA A 67 -5.31 -4.26 19.71
CA ALA A 67 -5.53 -2.83 19.98
C ALA A 67 -5.18 -1.96 18.77
N SER A 68 -4.12 -2.34 18.04
CA SER A 68 -3.71 -1.67 16.79
C SER A 68 -4.79 -1.80 15.71
N ALA A 69 -5.33 -3.00 15.51
CA ALA A 69 -6.42 -3.26 14.57
C ALA A 69 -7.68 -2.46 14.92
N ALA A 70 -8.05 -2.42 16.21
CA ALA A 70 -9.18 -1.62 16.69
C ALA A 70 -8.99 -0.12 16.42
N ALA A 71 -7.79 0.42 16.66
CA ALA A 71 -7.49 1.82 16.40
C ALA A 71 -7.55 2.17 14.90
N VAL A 72 -6.97 1.33 14.04
CA VAL A 72 -7.03 1.52 12.57
C VAL A 72 -8.48 1.49 12.09
N ARG A 73 -9.26 0.50 12.53
CA ARG A 73 -10.69 0.41 12.16
C ARG A 73 -11.45 1.67 12.59
N ALA A 74 -11.31 2.07 13.85
CA ALA A 74 -11.99 3.24 14.39
C ALA A 74 -11.59 4.56 13.66
N PHE A 75 -10.37 4.62 13.14
CA PHE A 75 -9.89 5.75 12.34
C PHE A 75 -10.51 5.77 10.93
N LEU A 76 -10.53 4.61 10.25
CA LEU A 76 -11.12 4.47 8.92
C LEU A 76 -12.65 4.67 8.95
N GLU A 77 -13.34 4.18 9.98
CA GLU A 77 -14.79 4.37 10.20
C GLU A 77 -15.18 5.85 10.36
N ARG A 78 -14.24 6.70 10.79
CA ARG A 78 -14.43 8.17 10.87
C ARG A 78 -14.23 8.88 9.53
N GLY A 79 -13.98 8.13 8.45
CA GLY A 79 -13.77 8.67 7.11
C GLY A 79 -12.36 9.22 6.87
N HIS A 80 -11.41 8.93 7.76
CA HIS A 80 -10.00 9.21 7.51
C HIS A 80 -9.36 8.07 6.71
N ALA A 81 -8.21 8.34 6.08
CA ALA A 81 -7.60 7.40 5.16
C ALA A 81 -6.08 7.22 5.34
N GLU A 82 -5.38 8.22 5.87
CA GLU A 82 -3.91 8.25 5.86
C GLU A 82 -3.32 7.60 7.12
N LEU A 83 -2.48 6.59 6.90
CA LEU A 83 -1.74 5.85 7.91
C LEU A 83 -0.25 6.16 7.77
N ASP A 84 0.41 6.53 8.87
CA ASP A 84 1.83 6.86 8.90
C ASP A 84 2.62 5.87 9.76
N THR A 85 3.50 5.10 9.11
CA THR A 85 4.42 4.15 9.75
C THR A 85 5.87 4.47 9.38
N ALA A 86 6.84 3.65 9.79
CA ALA A 86 8.23 3.75 9.36
C ALA A 86 8.93 2.40 9.45
N PHE A 87 9.96 2.19 8.63
CA PHE A 87 10.79 0.98 8.61
C PHE A 87 11.25 0.55 10.02
N MET A 88 11.62 1.53 10.85
CA MET A 88 12.20 1.30 12.18
C MET A 88 11.17 1.16 13.30
N TYR A 89 9.88 1.47 13.06
CA TYR A 89 8.92 1.53 14.16
C TYR A 89 8.74 0.16 14.80
N ASN A 90 9.20 0.07 16.06
CA ASN A 90 9.18 -1.13 16.89
C ASN A 90 9.81 -2.33 16.15
N ASP A 91 11.00 -2.14 15.59
CA ASP A 91 11.74 -3.15 14.84
C ASP A 91 10.96 -3.73 13.65
N GLY A 92 10.16 -2.89 13.00
CA GLY A 92 9.32 -3.27 11.86
C GLY A 92 7.98 -3.90 12.23
N ARG A 93 7.68 -4.10 13.52
CA ARG A 93 6.41 -4.69 13.96
C ARG A 93 5.21 -3.83 13.57
N SER A 94 5.36 -2.51 13.55
CA SER A 94 4.27 -1.61 13.15
C SER A 94 3.83 -1.88 11.69
N GLU A 95 4.78 -2.02 10.77
CA GLU A 95 4.52 -2.37 9.37
C GLU A 95 3.90 -3.76 9.23
N SER A 96 4.45 -4.77 9.93
CA SER A 96 3.93 -6.14 9.88
C SER A 96 2.50 -6.24 10.42
N ILE A 97 2.16 -5.49 11.48
CA ILE A 97 0.80 -5.43 12.01
C ILE A 97 -0.14 -4.84 10.96
N LEU A 98 0.22 -3.70 10.36
CA LEU A 98 -0.61 -3.05 9.33
C LEU A 98 -0.82 -3.94 8.10
N GLY A 99 0.23 -4.60 7.61
CA GLY A 99 0.12 -5.54 6.49
C GLY A 99 -0.78 -6.74 6.81
N GLY A 100 -0.76 -7.21 8.06
CA GLY A 100 -1.62 -8.29 8.53
C GLY A 100 -3.10 -7.94 8.70
N LEU A 101 -3.51 -6.67 8.56
CA LEU A 101 -4.91 -6.27 8.71
C LEU A 101 -5.79 -6.59 7.50
N GLY A 102 -5.20 -7.02 6.38
CA GLY A 102 -5.97 -7.39 5.18
C GLY A 102 -6.68 -6.21 4.49
N LEU A 103 -6.15 -4.98 4.64
CA LEU A 103 -6.74 -3.77 4.04
C LEU A 103 -6.56 -3.68 2.52
N GLY A 104 -5.72 -4.53 1.93
CA GLY A 104 -5.37 -4.46 0.50
C GLY A 104 -4.52 -3.23 0.14
N LEU A 105 -3.64 -2.82 1.07
CA LEU A 105 -2.80 -1.63 0.94
C LEU A 105 -2.10 -1.54 -0.42
N GLY A 106 -2.04 -0.34 -1.00
CA GLY A 106 -1.47 -0.09 -2.32
C GLY A 106 -2.29 -0.59 -3.51
N GLY A 107 -3.39 -1.33 -3.27
CA GLY A 107 -4.35 -1.78 -4.28
C GLY A 107 -5.17 -0.63 -4.86
N ARG A 108 -5.74 -0.82 -6.06
CA ARG A 108 -6.54 0.21 -6.76
C ARG A 108 -7.82 0.59 -6.01
N ASP A 109 -8.44 -0.38 -5.33
CA ASP A 109 -9.71 -0.21 -4.63
C ASP A 109 -9.51 0.03 -3.12
N CYS A 110 -8.26 0.15 -2.65
CA CYS A 110 -7.96 0.42 -1.25
C CYS A 110 -8.18 1.90 -0.96
N THR A 111 -9.03 2.19 0.03
CA THR A 111 -9.28 3.57 0.48
C THR A 111 -8.23 4.06 1.46
N ALA A 112 -7.57 3.16 2.18
CA ALA A 112 -6.49 3.49 3.10
C ALA A 112 -5.21 3.81 2.31
N LYS A 113 -4.59 4.94 2.65
CA LYS A 113 -3.30 5.38 2.11
C LYS A 113 -2.22 5.10 3.14
N ILE A 114 -1.09 4.56 2.70
CA ILE A 114 0.01 4.19 3.57
C ILE A 114 1.26 5.01 3.26
N ALA A 115 1.82 5.63 4.30
CA ALA A 115 3.12 6.26 4.26
C ALA A 115 4.13 5.46 5.09
N THR A 116 5.35 5.27 4.58
CA THR A 116 6.48 4.73 5.37
C THR A 116 7.74 5.57 5.15
N LYS A 117 8.79 5.26 5.90
CA LYS A 117 10.02 6.07 5.97
C LYS A 117 11.27 5.19 6.04
N ALA A 118 12.29 5.54 5.27
CA ALA A 118 13.64 5.01 5.41
C ALA A 118 14.53 5.96 6.22
N ASN A 119 15.52 5.42 6.94
CA ASN A 119 16.35 6.19 7.88
C ASN A 119 17.85 5.84 7.78
N PRO A 120 18.74 6.75 8.23
CA PRO A 120 20.18 6.52 8.26
C PRO A 120 20.72 6.07 9.63
N TRP A 121 19.89 5.42 10.46
CA TRP A 121 20.29 5.00 11.81
C TRP A 121 20.66 3.52 11.90
N GLU A 122 21.32 3.13 12.99
CA GLU A 122 21.68 1.74 13.30
C GLU A 122 22.41 1.04 12.14
N GLY A 123 23.47 1.68 11.64
CA GLY A 123 24.31 1.15 10.56
C GLY A 123 23.69 1.25 9.15
N LYS A 124 22.52 1.86 9.00
CA LYS A 124 21.89 2.15 7.71
C LYS A 124 22.35 3.51 7.17
N SER A 125 22.02 3.78 5.92
CA SER A 125 22.23 5.08 5.26
C SER A 125 21.06 5.38 4.34
N LEU A 126 21.08 6.55 3.71
CA LEU A 126 20.20 6.89 2.59
C LEU A 126 20.92 6.73 1.23
N ARG A 127 22.04 5.97 1.19
CA ARG A 127 22.64 5.52 -0.08
C ARG A 127 21.65 4.66 -0.87
N PRO A 128 21.77 4.62 -2.22
CA PRO A 128 20.81 3.94 -3.08
C PRO A 128 20.43 2.52 -2.66
N ASP A 129 21.42 1.68 -2.33
CA ASP A 129 21.18 0.27 -1.95
C ASP A 129 20.46 0.14 -0.60
N SER A 130 20.86 0.93 0.40
CA SER A 130 20.23 0.92 1.72
C SER A 130 18.80 1.47 1.65
N LEU A 131 18.57 2.52 0.87
CA LEU A 131 17.26 3.11 0.65
C LEU A 131 16.30 2.11 -0.02
N ARG A 132 16.76 1.46 -1.11
CA ARG A 132 16.01 0.42 -1.83
C ARG A 132 15.68 -0.75 -0.92
N SER A 133 16.67 -1.27 -0.21
CA SER A 133 16.49 -2.39 0.73
C SER A 133 15.47 -2.07 1.82
N GLN A 134 15.49 -0.85 2.36
CA GLN A 134 14.51 -0.41 3.36
C GLN A 134 13.10 -0.36 2.77
N LEU A 135 12.91 0.22 1.57
CA LEU A 135 11.59 0.25 0.93
C LEU A 135 11.08 -1.16 0.61
N GLU A 136 11.89 -2.00 -0.02
CA GLU A 136 11.51 -3.38 -0.38
C GLU A 136 11.11 -4.21 0.85
N THR A 137 11.86 -4.08 1.94
CA THR A 137 11.52 -4.72 3.22
C THR A 137 10.20 -4.17 3.79
N SER A 138 9.99 -2.85 3.70
CA SER A 138 8.75 -2.22 4.16
C SER A 138 7.54 -2.74 3.37
N LEU A 139 7.65 -2.84 2.05
CA LEU A 139 6.62 -3.38 1.16
C LEU A 139 6.28 -4.84 1.48
N GLN A 140 7.30 -5.67 1.77
CA GLN A 140 7.10 -7.05 2.21
C GLN A 140 6.33 -7.13 3.52
N ARG A 141 6.69 -6.32 4.52
CA ARG A 141 6.00 -6.28 5.84
C ARG A 141 4.57 -5.76 5.72
N LEU A 142 4.37 -4.71 4.94
CA LEU A 142 3.07 -4.10 4.65
C LEU A 142 2.21 -4.96 3.71
N GLN A 143 2.78 -6.00 3.11
CA GLN A 143 2.12 -6.88 2.14
C GLN A 143 1.47 -6.09 0.99
N CYS A 144 2.16 -5.04 0.51
CA CYS A 144 1.65 -4.16 -0.54
C CYS A 144 2.66 -4.02 -1.70
N PRO A 145 2.20 -3.76 -2.93
CA PRO A 145 3.08 -3.58 -4.08
C PRO A 145 3.72 -2.19 -4.13
N ARG A 146 3.17 -1.22 -3.40
CA ARG A 146 3.61 0.17 -3.35
C ARG A 146 3.09 0.85 -2.08
N VAL A 147 3.72 1.95 -1.70
CA VAL A 147 3.20 2.90 -0.71
C VAL A 147 2.72 4.17 -1.40
N ASP A 148 1.79 4.90 -0.79
CA ASP A 148 1.29 6.18 -1.32
C ASP A 148 2.31 7.30 -1.10
N LEU A 149 3.13 7.18 -0.06
CA LEU A 149 4.16 8.15 0.28
C LEU A 149 5.37 7.47 0.94
N PHE A 150 6.56 7.83 0.48
CA PHE A 150 7.81 7.34 1.01
C PHE A 150 8.67 8.53 1.46
N TYR A 151 9.00 8.56 2.75
CA TYR A 151 9.79 9.64 3.34
C TYR A 151 11.25 9.24 3.55
N LEU A 152 12.12 10.24 3.44
CA LEU A 152 13.43 10.23 4.08
C LEU A 152 13.20 10.68 5.54
N HIS A 153 13.32 9.76 6.49
CA HIS A 153 12.90 9.96 7.89
C HIS A 153 13.74 11.02 8.60
N ALA A 154 15.01 11.15 8.24
CA ALA A 154 15.93 12.17 8.72
C ALA A 154 17.02 12.42 7.67
N PRO A 155 17.71 13.58 7.72
CA PRO A 155 18.87 13.81 6.87
C PRO A 155 19.98 12.79 7.10
N ASP A 156 20.60 12.33 6.01
CA ASP A 156 21.86 11.59 6.03
C ASP A 156 22.98 12.49 5.53
N HIS A 157 23.77 13.02 6.45
CA HIS A 157 24.88 13.91 6.10
C HIS A 157 26.12 13.15 5.56
N GLY A 158 26.12 11.81 5.62
CA GLY A 158 27.18 10.97 5.06
C GLY A 158 26.94 10.54 3.61
N THR A 159 25.79 10.87 3.04
CA THR A 159 25.41 10.56 1.66
C THR A 159 25.11 11.85 0.90
N PRO A 160 25.73 12.10 -0.27
CA PRO A 160 25.34 13.22 -1.11
C PRO A 160 23.84 13.17 -1.44
N VAL A 161 23.12 14.26 -1.19
CA VAL A 161 21.66 14.29 -1.33
C VAL A 161 21.20 13.91 -2.74
N GLU A 162 21.98 14.24 -3.76
CA GLU A 162 21.70 13.92 -5.17
C GLU A 162 21.68 12.41 -5.43
N GLU A 163 22.52 11.62 -4.74
CA GLU A 163 22.48 10.16 -4.82
C GLU A 163 21.18 9.61 -4.23
N THR A 164 20.78 10.14 -3.06
CA THR A 164 19.53 9.76 -2.39
C THR A 164 18.32 10.09 -3.27
N LEU A 165 18.28 11.30 -3.84
CA LEU A 165 17.18 11.75 -4.69
C LEU A 165 17.12 11.00 -6.02
N ARG A 166 18.28 10.65 -6.61
CA ARG A 166 18.34 9.78 -7.80
C ARG A 166 17.78 8.40 -7.52
N ALA A 167 18.10 7.81 -6.36
CA ALA A 167 17.54 6.54 -5.94
C ALA A 167 16.02 6.63 -5.73
N CYS A 168 15.53 7.71 -5.10
CA CYS A 168 14.09 7.96 -4.96
C CYS A 168 13.39 8.00 -6.32
N HIS A 169 13.97 8.69 -7.31
CA HIS A 169 13.41 8.77 -8.66
C HIS A 169 13.35 7.41 -9.36
N GLN A 170 14.33 6.53 -9.14
CA GLN A 170 14.33 5.17 -9.69
C GLN A 170 13.29 4.23 -9.03
N LEU A 171 12.80 4.57 -7.84
CA LEU A 171 11.82 3.78 -7.09
C LEU A 171 10.36 4.22 -7.35
N HIS A 172 10.17 5.36 -8.03
CA HIS A 172 8.86 5.94 -8.36
C HIS A 172 8.28 5.33 -9.65
#